data_AF-A0A9P7DA90-F1
#
_entry.id   AF-A0A9P7DA90-F1
#
_cell.length_a   1.000
_cell.length_b   1.000
_cell.length_c   1.000
_cell.angle_alpha   90.00
_cell.angle_beta   90.00
_cell.angle_gamma   90.00
#
_symmetry.space_group_name_H-M   'P 1'
#
loop_
_entity.id
_entity.type
_entity.pdbx_description
1 polymer ?
#
loop_
_entity_poly.entity_id
_entity_poly.type
_entity_poly.pdbx_seq_one_letter_code
_entity_poly.pdbx_strand_id
1 'polypeptide(L)'
;VLLEPYTYITANTGKKTTEKLVQAFNLWLNVPKDKLAVIIRVVSLFHNAGLLVDDIEDGSQLRRGITGMSAIGDILAHKVYGIPRTINAANYVYFLAYQELSSLRPKGQRRACDSSASPDSGLRDDSSTAEKPERLISDRDLDLVVNAELISSHHGQGLDILWRDTLSCPTEDEYVQMVKDKTGSHLRATAKLMMACATTNTNVDYVPLSNLIGIYYQIRDDYMNLQSDEYTDTKGFAEDLSEGKFFFPVVHGILEQPENQLIMDVLQKRPETPTLKHRAIEYLRNTTKSFDYTLAVLHKLEQQARGEVERLGGNPILSALLDKLHVDA
;
A
#
# COMPACT_ATOMS: atom_id res chain seq x y z
N VAL A 1 11.15 10.28 -22.38
CA VAL A 1 10.94 8.91 -22.88
C VAL A 1 10.83 7.86 -21.78
N LEU A 2 11.90 7.46 -21.07
CA LEU A 2 11.83 6.34 -20.10
C LEU A 2 10.82 6.53 -18.95
N LEU A 3 10.69 7.76 -18.43
CA LEU A 3 9.80 8.07 -17.29
C LEU A 3 8.39 8.52 -17.70
N GLU A 4 8.04 8.52 -18.99
CA GLU A 4 6.73 9.01 -19.45
C GLU A 4 5.55 8.28 -18.79
N PRO A 5 5.53 6.94 -18.65
CA PRO A 5 4.46 6.25 -17.93
C PRO A 5 4.34 6.68 -16.46
N TYR A 6 5.46 6.96 -15.81
CA TYR A 6 5.49 7.42 -14.42
C TYR A 6 5.03 8.87 -14.28
N THR A 7 5.50 9.76 -15.16
CA THR A 7 5.04 11.16 -15.19
C THR A 7 3.54 11.24 -15.44
N TYR A 8 3.01 10.34 -16.28
CA TYR A 8 1.59 10.25 -16.58
C TYR A 8 0.75 9.89 -15.34
N ILE A 9 1.09 8.82 -14.60
CA ILE A 9 0.33 8.43 -13.39
C ILE A 9 0.46 9.44 -12.25
N THR A 10 1.57 10.19 -12.18
CA THR A 10 1.79 11.20 -11.15
C THR A 10 1.16 12.55 -11.46
N ALA A 11 0.95 12.88 -12.75
CA ALA A 11 0.21 14.07 -13.17
C ALA A 11 -1.27 13.99 -12.78
N ASN A 12 -1.85 12.79 -12.83
CA ASN A 12 -3.23 12.53 -12.41
C ASN A 12 -3.26 12.25 -10.90
N THR A 13 -3.06 13.30 -10.10
CA THR A 13 -2.91 13.19 -8.63
C THR A 13 -4.03 12.38 -7.98
N GLY A 14 -3.68 11.22 -7.41
CA GLY A 14 -4.54 10.46 -6.51
C GLY A 14 -4.74 11.16 -5.16
N LYS A 15 -5.57 10.57 -4.30
CA LYS A 15 -5.75 11.03 -2.91
C LYS A 15 -4.35 11.14 -2.25
N LYS A 16 -3.99 12.31 -1.73
CA LYS A 16 -2.71 12.60 -1.02
C LYS A 16 -2.59 11.88 0.34
N THR A 17 -2.99 10.62 0.40
CA THR A 17 -3.10 9.83 1.64
C THR A 17 -1.72 9.60 2.25
N THR A 18 -0.71 9.27 1.44
CA THR A 18 0.68 9.09 1.90
C THR A 18 1.25 10.35 2.54
N GLU A 19 1.05 11.53 1.96
CA GLU A 19 1.52 12.80 2.54
C GLU A 19 0.86 13.05 3.91
N LYS A 20 -0.46 12.80 4.02
CA LYS A 20 -1.19 12.94 5.28
C LYS A 20 -0.71 11.97 6.36
N LEU A 21 -0.43 10.72 5.98
CA LEU A 21 0.12 9.70 6.88
C LEU A 21 1.50 10.10 7.39
N VAL A 22 2.38 10.57 6.51
CA VAL A 22 3.69 11.10 6.89
C VAL A 22 3.53 12.28 7.86
N GLN A 23 2.63 13.22 7.59
CA GLN A 23 2.36 14.34 8.51
C GLN A 23 1.85 13.86 9.87
N ALA A 24 0.94 12.88 9.88
CA ALA A 24 0.43 12.23 11.08
C ALA A 24 1.57 11.63 11.93
N PHE A 25 2.39 10.75 11.37
CA PHE A 25 3.51 10.15 12.10
C PHE A 25 4.53 11.20 12.54
N ASN A 26 4.70 12.29 11.78
CA ASN A 26 5.66 13.34 12.12
C ASN A 26 5.26 14.14 13.36
N LEU A 27 3.98 14.16 13.75
CA LEU A 27 3.54 14.73 15.03
C LEU A 27 4.19 14.00 16.22
N TRP A 28 4.47 12.70 16.09
CA TRP A 28 5.13 11.92 17.12
C TRP A 28 6.66 11.86 16.95
N LEU A 29 7.14 11.74 15.72
CA LEU A 29 8.54 11.41 15.44
C LEU A 29 9.44 12.65 15.23
N ASN A 30 8.86 13.81 14.94
CA ASN A 30 9.57 15.08 14.72
C ASN A 30 10.83 14.92 13.85
N VAL A 31 10.66 14.33 12.66
CA VAL A 31 11.75 14.10 11.69
C VAL A 31 12.21 15.45 11.11
N PRO A 32 13.53 15.68 10.96
CA PRO A 32 14.05 16.90 10.34
C PRO A 32 13.47 17.13 8.93
N LYS A 33 13.13 18.38 8.60
CA LYS A 33 12.41 18.73 7.37
C LYS A 33 13.11 18.27 6.09
N ASP A 34 14.44 18.36 6.06
CA ASP A 34 15.28 17.89 4.95
C ASP A 34 15.14 16.38 4.74
N LYS A 35 15.19 15.60 5.83
CA LYS A 35 15.00 14.14 5.78
C LYS A 35 13.57 13.75 5.45
N LEU A 36 12.59 14.43 6.05
CA LEU A 36 11.16 14.20 5.81
C LEU A 36 10.80 14.37 4.33
N ALA A 37 11.35 15.41 3.69
CA ALA A 37 11.14 15.64 2.26
C ALA A 37 11.69 14.49 1.39
N VAL A 38 12.85 13.92 1.76
CA VAL A 38 13.41 12.75 1.05
C VAL A 38 12.52 11.52 1.29
N ILE A 39 12.09 11.27 2.52
CA ILE A 39 11.19 10.13 2.85
C ILE A 39 9.91 10.19 2.02
N ILE A 40 9.26 11.37 1.93
CA ILE A 40 8.05 11.55 1.13
C ILE A 40 8.31 11.19 -0.34
N ARG A 41 9.44 11.62 -0.90
CA ARG A 41 9.79 11.30 -2.30
C ARG A 41 10.04 9.81 -2.50
N VAL A 42 10.85 9.18 -1.65
CA VAL A 42 11.17 7.75 -1.71
C VAL A 42 9.89 6.91 -1.64
N VAL A 43 9.05 7.16 -0.63
CA VAL A 43 7.79 6.44 -0.44
C VAL A 43 6.85 6.66 -1.63
N SER A 44 6.76 7.88 -2.15
CA SER A 44 5.91 8.18 -3.32
C SER A 44 6.41 7.50 -4.61
N LEU A 45 7.72 7.40 -4.82
CA LEU A 45 8.31 6.68 -5.95
C LEU A 45 7.95 5.19 -5.86
N PHE A 46 8.15 4.57 -4.69
CA PHE A 46 7.77 3.17 -4.46
C PHE A 46 6.27 2.93 -4.67
N HIS A 47 5.41 3.79 -4.11
CA HIS A 47 3.97 3.67 -4.26
C HIS A 47 3.55 3.67 -5.72
N ASN A 48 3.90 4.74 -6.45
CA ASN A 48 3.43 4.92 -7.82
C ASN A 48 4.06 3.92 -8.80
N ALA A 49 5.30 3.48 -8.56
CA ALA A 49 5.89 2.37 -9.31
C ALA A 49 5.12 1.05 -9.08
N GLY A 50 4.77 0.75 -7.81
CA GLY A 50 3.92 -0.40 -7.48
C GLY A 50 2.57 -0.35 -8.18
N LEU A 51 1.91 0.81 -8.18
CA LEU A 51 0.64 1.00 -8.89
C LEU A 51 0.73 0.69 -10.39
N LEU A 52 1.82 1.10 -11.07
CA LEU A 52 2.00 0.82 -12.50
C LEU A 52 2.14 -0.68 -12.80
N VAL A 53 2.77 -1.43 -11.89
CA VAL A 53 2.95 -2.88 -12.02
C VAL A 53 1.65 -3.61 -11.69
N ASP A 54 1.01 -3.24 -10.58
CA ASP A 54 -0.29 -3.77 -10.11
C ASP A 54 -1.38 -3.63 -11.20
N ASP A 55 -1.50 -2.45 -11.81
CA ASP A 55 -2.45 -2.21 -12.91
C ASP A 55 -2.25 -3.14 -14.12
N ILE A 56 -1.03 -3.62 -14.35
CA ILE A 56 -0.72 -4.57 -15.42
C ILE A 56 -1.01 -6.00 -14.98
N GLU A 57 -0.61 -6.36 -13.77
CA GLU A 57 -0.76 -7.70 -13.20
C GLU A 57 -2.23 -8.08 -13.00
N ASP A 58 -3.07 -7.09 -12.70
CA ASP A 58 -4.50 -7.25 -12.50
C ASP A 58 -5.30 -7.15 -13.80
N GLY A 59 -4.68 -6.64 -14.87
CA GLY A 59 -5.36 -6.39 -16.13
C GLY A 59 -6.47 -5.36 -15.97
N SER A 60 -6.36 -4.44 -15.00
CA SER A 60 -7.35 -3.41 -14.70
C SER A 60 -7.69 -2.59 -15.95
N GLN A 61 -8.83 -1.91 -15.93
CA GLN A 61 -9.26 -1.08 -17.08
C GLN A 61 -9.18 0.43 -16.82
N LEU A 62 -9.42 0.86 -15.58
CA LEU A 62 -9.51 2.26 -15.20
C LEU A 62 -8.69 2.54 -13.94
N ARG A 63 -8.19 3.77 -13.80
CA ARG A 63 -7.65 4.26 -12.53
C ARG A 63 -7.91 5.74 -12.34
N ARG A 64 -8.50 6.08 -11.19
CA ARG A 64 -8.78 7.46 -10.74
C ARG A 64 -9.72 8.21 -11.69
N GLY A 65 -10.80 7.56 -12.15
CA GLY A 65 -11.81 8.18 -13.01
C GLY A 65 -12.28 9.53 -12.46
N ILE A 66 -11.98 10.62 -13.17
CA ILE A 66 -12.56 11.93 -12.85
C ILE A 66 -13.71 12.13 -13.83
N THR A 67 -14.94 12.01 -13.33
CA THR A 67 -16.13 12.40 -14.08
C THR A 67 -16.04 13.89 -14.45
N GLY A 68 -15.87 14.21 -15.72
CA GLY A 68 -16.29 15.51 -16.24
C GLY A 68 -15.47 16.18 -17.34
N MET A 69 -14.17 15.89 -17.55
CA MET A 69 -13.41 16.49 -18.65
C MET A 69 -12.08 15.76 -18.92
N SER A 70 -11.94 15.28 -20.16
CA SER A 70 -10.76 14.63 -20.78
C SER A 70 -10.59 13.13 -20.51
N ALA A 71 -11.09 12.32 -21.45
CA ALA A 71 -10.94 10.86 -21.58
C ALA A 71 -9.49 10.32 -21.66
N ILE A 72 -8.47 11.17 -21.41
CA ILE A 72 -7.06 10.79 -21.39
C ILE A 72 -6.56 10.68 -19.94
N GLY A 73 -7.28 11.19 -18.92
CA GLY A 73 -6.89 11.06 -17.51
C GLY A 73 -7.21 9.69 -16.90
N ASP A 74 -8.17 8.98 -17.50
CA ASP A 74 -8.79 7.76 -16.94
C ASP A 74 -8.16 6.46 -17.46
N ILE A 75 -7.30 6.58 -18.48
CA ILE A 75 -6.67 5.45 -19.16
C ILE A 75 -5.44 4.99 -18.36
N LEU A 76 -5.29 3.68 -18.16
CA LEU A 76 -4.10 3.16 -17.50
C LEU A 76 -2.83 3.42 -18.32
N ALA A 77 -1.71 3.70 -17.64
CA ALA A 77 -0.44 4.00 -18.29
C ALA A 77 -0.03 2.92 -19.31
N HIS A 78 -0.29 1.64 -19.01
CA HIS A 78 0.02 0.53 -19.89
C HIS A 78 -0.86 0.47 -21.16
N LYS A 79 -2.06 1.06 -21.15
CA LYS A 79 -2.92 1.20 -22.33
C LYS A 79 -2.47 2.35 -23.22
N VAL A 80 -1.88 3.41 -22.64
CA VAL A 80 -1.31 4.55 -23.39
C VAL A 80 0.06 4.22 -23.98
N TYR A 81 0.97 3.68 -23.17
CA TYR A 81 2.38 3.50 -23.52
C TYR A 81 2.76 2.05 -23.86
N GLY A 82 1.84 1.11 -23.66
CA GLY A 82 2.09 -0.32 -23.79
C GLY A 82 2.70 -0.94 -22.53
N ILE A 83 2.43 -2.23 -22.33
CA ILE A 83 2.97 -3.03 -21.22
C ILE A 83 4.51 -2.98 -21.15
N PRO A 84 5.27 -3.19 -22.25
CA PRO A 84 6.73 -3.27 -22.17
C PRO A 84 7.38 -1.98 -21.65
N ARG A 85 6.87 -0.81 -22.08
CA ARG A 85 7.39 0.48 -21.64
C ARG A 85 7.01 0.77 -20.19
N THR A 86 5.79 0.41 -19.81
CA THR A 86 5.26 0.71 -18.47
C THR A 86 5.95 -0.12 -17.39
N ILE A 87 6.13 -1.44 -17.61
CA ILE A 87 6.91 -2.29 -16.68
C ILE A 87 8.35 -1.78 -16.56
N ASN A 88 9.00 -1.48 -17.68
CA ASN A 88 10.38 -0.99 -17.66
C ASN A 88 10.52 0.34 -16.91
N ALA A 89 9.56 1.26 -17.11
CA ALA A 89 9.52 2.53 -16.40
C ALA A 89 9.31 2.33 -14.89
N ALA A 90 8.35 1.48 -14.49
CA ALA A 90 8.06 1.21 -13.09
C ALA A 90 9.27 0.59 -12.37
N ASN A 91 9.90 -0.42 -12.97
CA ASN A 91 11.09 -1.05 -12.41
C ASN A 91 12.27 -0.07 -12.32
N TYR A 92 12.46 0.77 -13.33
CA TYR A 92 13.49 1.83 -13.28
C TYR A 92 13.24 2.82 -12.13
N VAL A 93 11.98 3.19 -11.89
CA VAL A 93 11.60 4.09 -10.79
C VAL A 93 11.89 3.46 -9.41
N TYR A 94 11.75 2.15 -9.25
CA TYR A 94 12.19 1.49 -8.00
C TYR A 94 13.68 1.76 -7.72
N PHE A 95 14.55 1.68 -8.73
CA PHE A 95 15.97 1.99 -8.56
C PHE A 95 16.23 3.49 -8.33
N LEU A 96 15.44 4.38 -8.92
CA LEU A 96 15.49 5.81 -8.60
C LEU A 96 15.10 6.09 -7.15
N ALA A 97 14.14 5.35 -6.59
CA ALA A 97 13.77 5.45 -5.18
C ALA A 97 14.95 5.06 -4.26
N TYR A 98 15.72 4.03 -4.62
CA TYR A 98 16.98 3.69 -3.93
C TYR A 98 18.04 4.79 -4.06
N GLN A 99 18.16 5.40 -5.25
CA GLN A 99 19.08 6.52 -5.44
C GLN A 99 18.70 7.70 -4.55
N GLU A 100 17.41 8.04 -4.46
CA GLU A 100 16.92 9.07 -3.52
C GLU A 100 17.17 8.69 -2.06
N LEU A 101 16.96 7.42 -1.69
CA LEU A 101 17.20 6.91 -0.33
C LEU A 101 18.65 7.12 0.11
N SER A 102 19.63 7.03 -0.80
CA SER A 102 21.04 7.27 -0.51
C SER A 102 21.31 8.67 0.07
N SER A 103 20.43 9.65 -0.20
CA SER A 103 20.52 11.00 0.34
C SER A 103 20.22 11.07 1.84
N LEU A 104 19.53 10.08 2.42
CA LEU A 104 19.32 9.97 3.86
C LEU A 104 20.54 9.41 4.60
N ARG A 105 21.49 8.78 3.89
CA ARG A 105 22.66 8.15 4.50
C ARG A 105 23.58 9.18 5.16
N PRO A 106 24.19 8.86 6.32
CA PRO A 106 25.24 9.67 6.91
C PRO A 106 26.40 9.88 5.93
N LYS A 107 27.04 11.06 5.96
CA LYS A 107 28.09 11.47 4.99
C LYS A 107 29.23 10.45 4.82
N GLY A 108 29.57 9.67 5.85
CA GLY A 108 30.61 8.63 5.79
C GLY A 108 30.24 7.38 4.98
N GLN A 109 28.96 7.12 4.74
CA GLN A 109 28.48 5.91 4.05
C GLN A 109 28.16 6.15 2.57
N ARG A 110 28.10 7.42 2.13
CA ARG A 110 27.82 7.78 0.72
C ARG A 110 28.95 7.37 -0.23
N ARG A 111 30.21 7.36 0.22
CA ARG A 111 31.39 7.07 -0.61
C ARG A 111 31.54 5.61 -1.05
N ALA A 112 30.94 4.65 -0.34
CA ALA A 112 31.16 3.23 -0.61
C ALA A 112 30.48 2.72 -1.90
N CYS A 113 29.45 3.40 -2.40
CA CYS A 113 28.72 3.00 -3.61
C CYS A 113 29.24 3.68 -4.88
N ASP A 114 29.96 4.79 -4.74
CA ASP A 114 30.42 5.62 -5.88
C ASP A 114 31.85 5.28 -6.34
N SER A 115 32.57 4.39 -5.63
CA SER A 115 33.97 4.10 -5.92
C SER A 115 34.25 2.63 -6.22
N SER A 116 34.50 2.32 -7.49
CA SER A 116 35.40 1.24 -7.90
C SER A 116 36.86 1.61 -7.61
N ALA A 117 37.19 1.95 -6.36
CA ALA A 117 38.54 2.32 -5.97
C ALA A 117 38.98 1.55 -4.72
N SER A 118 40.19 1.00 -4.81
CA SER A 118 40.90 0.17 -3.83
C SER A 118 40.94 0.75 -2.41
N PRO A 119 41.16 -0.09 -1.38
CA PRO A 119 41.21 0.35 0.00
C PRO A 119 42.60 0.90 0.30
N ASP A 120 42.72 2.19 0.63
CA ASP A 120 43.77 2.59 1.57
C ASP A 120 43.48 3.87 2.37
N SER A 121 43.88 3.74 3.64
CA SER A 121 44.34 4.71 4.64
C SER A 121 43.55 5.99 4.95
N GLY A 122 42.96 5.97 6.15
CA GLY A 122 43.37 6.89 7.23
C GLY A 122 42.69 8.27 7.28
N LEU A 123 41.79 8.42 8.27
CA LEU A 123 41.86 9.39 9.38
C LEU A 123 40.45 9.52 9.98
N ARG A 124 40.27 8.95 11.18
CA ARG A 124 39.09 9.13 12.01
C ARG A 124 39.19 10.50 12.66
N ASP A 125 38.31 11.42 12.28
CA ASP A 125 38.09 12.65 13.04
C ASP A 125 37.02 12.36 14.09
N ASP A 126 37.46 12.27 15.33
CA ASP A 126 36.68 11.95 16.52
C ASP A 126 36.44 13.26 17.29
N SER A 127 35.38 13.98 16.93
CA SER A 127 34.94 15.17 17.68
C SER A 127 33.44 15.49 17.50
N SER A 128 32.59 14.70 18.15
CA SER A 128 31.36 15.19 18.81
C SER A 128 30.65 14.03 19.54
N THR A 129 31.03 13.79 20.79
CA THR A 129 30.31 12.92 21.73
C THR A 129 29.07 13.62 22.27
N ALA A 130 28.12 13.94 21.39
CA ALA A 130 26.72 13.96 21.80
C ALA A 130 26.24 12.51 21.65
N GLU A 131 25.96 11.82 22.75
CA GLU A 131 25.33 10.50 22.71
C GLU A 131 24.07 10.62 21.85
N LYS A 132 24.13 10.07 20.63
CA LYS A 132 22.95 10.02 19.76
C LYS A 132 21.90 9.21 20.51
N PRO A 133 20.65 9.68 20.61
CA PRO A 133 19.60 8.93 21.29
C PRO A 133 19.51 7.54 20.66
N GLU A 134 19.49 6.51 21.50
CA GLU A 134 19.30 5.13 21.08
C GLU A 134 17.96 5.04 20.34
N ARG A 135 18.00 4.60 19.08
CA ARG A 135 16.83 4.50 18.21
C ARG A 135 16.50 3.04 18.00
N LEU A 136 15.21 2.73 17.92
CA LEU A 136 14.74 1.38 17.60
C LEU A 136 15.22 0.93 16.20
N ILE A 137 15.34 1.88 15.26
CA ILE A 137 15.87 1.64 13.91
C ILE A 137 17.04 2.58 13.67
N SER A 138 18.18 2.01 13.28
CA SER A 138 19.39 2.77 12.98
C SER A 138 19.25 3.56 11.67
N ASP A 139 19.83 4.76 11.64
CA ASP A 139 19.95 5.56 10.41
C ASP A 139 20.90 4.93 9.37
N ARG A 140 21.58 3.84 9.74
CA ARG A 140 22.45 3.02 8.87
C ARG A 140 21.71 1.85 8.21
N ASP A 141 20.53 1.48 8.71
CA ASP A 141 19.79 0.28 8.28
C ASP A 141 18.69 0.61 7.26
N LEU A 142 18.71 1.81 6.68
CA LEU A 142 17.69 2.29 5.75
C LEU A 142 17.51 1.36 4.53
N ASP A 143 18.62 0.85 3.98
CA ASP A 143 18.59 -0.09 2.87
C ASP A 143 17.96 -1.43 3.28
N LEU A 144 18.24 -1.92 4.51
CA LEU A 144 17.65 -3.14 5.04
C LEU A 144 16.15 -2.98 5.25
N VAL A 145 15.72 -1.84 5.77
CA VAL A 145 14.30 -1.51 5.94
C VAL A 145 13.59 -1.53 4.59
N VAL A 146 14.11 -0.82 3.58
CA VAL A 146 13.48 -0.73 2.27
C VAL A 146 13.50 -2.08 1.55
N ASN A 147 14.62 -2.82 1.59
CA ASN A 147 14.71 -4.15 1.01
C ASN A 147 13.67 -5.09 1.63
N ALA A 148 13.56 -5.11 2.96
CA ALA A 148 12.63 -5.99 3.66
C ALA A 148 11.17 -5.67 3.30
N GLU A 149 10.80 -4.39 3.27
CA GLU A 149 9.42 -4.00 2.94
C GLU A 149 9.10 -4.19 1.45
N LEU A 150 10.07 -4.01 0.54
CA LEU A 150 9.86 -4.36 -0.87
C LEU A 150 9.70 -5.87 -1.08
N ILE A 151 10.51 -6.69 -0.41
CA ILE A 151 10.36 -8.16 -0.47
C ILE A 151 8.98 -8.55 0.06
N SER A 152 8.55 -7.99 1.19
CA SER A 152 7.22 -8.20 1.76
C SER A 152 6.12 -7.77 0.77
N SER A 153 6.27 -6.59 0.13
CA SER A 153 5.32 -6.12 -0.90
C SER A 153 5.18 -7.11 -2.07
N HIS A 154 6.30 -7.62 -2.60
CA HIS A 154 6.28 -8.60 -3.70
C HIS A 154 5.75 -9.97 -3.24
N HIS A 155 6.00 -10.36 -1.99
CA HIS A 155 5.46 -11.59 -1.43
C HIS A 155 3.92 -11.53 -1.32
N GLY A 156 3.39 -10.43 -0.78
CA GLY A 156 1.94 -10.21 -0.71
C GLY A 156 1.30 -10.19 -2.08
N GLN A 157 1.88 -9.45 -3.03
CA GLN A 157 1.40 -9.42 -4.43
C GLN A 157 1.44 -10.80 -5.08
N GLY A 158 2.52 -11.56 -4.86
CA GLY A 158 2.67 -12.91 -5.39
C GLY A 158 1.60 -13.88 -4.87
N LEU A 159 1.22 -13.78 -3.59
CA LEU A 159 0.14 -14.60 -3.01
C LEU A 159 -1.22 -14.24 -3.61
N ASP A 160 -1.53 -12.95 -3.74
CA ASP A 160 -2.77 -12.45 -4.35
C ASP A 160 -2.95 -12.99 -5.79
N ILE A 161 -1.89 -12.87 -6.60
CA ILE A 161 -1.84 -13.42 -7.97
C ILE A 161 -1.94 -14.94 -7.98
N LEU A 162 -1.19 -15.62 -7.10
CA LEU A 162 -1.18 -17.08 -7.03
C LEU A 162 -2.57 -17.64 -6.75
N TRP A 163 -3.27 -17.09 -5.75
CA TRP A 163 -4.62 -17.53 -5.39
C TRP A 163 -5.59 -17.28 -6.55
N ARG A 164 -5.57 -16.08 -7.12
CA ARG A 164 -6.39 -15.69 -8.28
C ARG A 164 -6.20 -16.64 -9.48
N ASP A 165 -4.96 -16.94 -9.82
CA ASP A 165 -4.66 -17.70 -11.05
C ASP A 165 -4.72 -19.22 -10.86
N THR A 166 -4.61 -19.72 -9.62
CA THR A 166 -4.83 -21.13 -9.28
C THR A 166 -6.26 -21.44 -8.82
N LEU A 167 -7.11 -20.41 -8.67
CA LEU A 167 -8.44 -20.51 -8.08
C LEU A 167 -8.43 -21.21 -6.71
N SER A 168 -7.43 -20.88 -5.89
CA SER A 168 -7.30 -21.41 -4.53
C SER A 168 -7.71 -20.34 -3.53
N CYS A 169 -8.88 -20.52 -2.91
CA CYS A 169 -9.37 -19.59 -1.89
C CYS A 169 -8.48 -19.66 -0.63
N PRO A 170 -7.92 -18.53 -0.15
CA PRO A 170 -7.16 -18.51 1.09
C PRO A 170 -8.07 -18.60 2.31
N THR A 171 -7.50 -18.95 3.45
CA THR A 171 -8.13 -18.69 4.76
C THR A 171 -8.15 -17.19 5.06
N GLU A 172 -9.00 -16.78 6.01
CA GLU A 172 -9.03 -15.38 6.46
C GLU A 172 -7.68 -14.91 7.02
N ASP A 173 -7.00 -15.76 7.81
CA ASP A 173 -5.68 -15.44 8.37
C ASP A 173 -4.61 -15.28 7.29
N GLU A 174 -4.62 -16.13 6.28
CA GLU A 174 -3.72 -16.02 5.12
C GLU A 174 -4.00 -14.74 4.34
N TYR A 175 -5.27 -14.41 4.09
CA TYR A 175 -5.65 -13.16 3.46
C TYR A 175 -5.14 -11.96 4.27
N VAL A 176 -5.37 -11.92 5.58
CA VAL A 176 -4.89 -10.84 6.46
C VAL A 176 -3.35 -10.75 6.43
N GLN A 177 -2.64 -11.87 6.39
CA GLN A 177 -1.19 -11.88 6.27
C GLN A 177 -0.71 -11.35 4.92
N MET A 178 -1.37 -11.75 3.82
CA MET A 178 -1.11 -11.20 2.48
C MET A 178 -1.32 -9.68 2.47
N VAL A 179 -2.40 -9.17 3.08
CA VAL A 179 -2.66 -7.73 3.18
C VAL A 179 -1.60 -6.99 3.98
N LYS A 180 -1.13 -7.58 5.10
CA LYS A 180 0.01 -7.02 5.83
C LYS A 180 1.24 -6.94 4.91
N ASP A 181 1.48 -7.94 4.08
CA ASP A 181 2.64 -7.97 3.18
C ASP A 181 2.49 -6.99 2.00
N LYS A 182 1.32 -6.91 1.37
CA LYS A 182 1.04 -6.03 0.21
C LYS A 182 0.81 -4.57 0.63
N THR A 183 -0.31 -4.27 1.29
CA THR A 183 -0.70 -2.89 1.64
C THR A 183 0.00 -2.40 2.90
N GLY A 184 0.22 -3.28 3.88
CA GLY A 184 0.90 -2.95 5.12
C GLY A 184 2.39 -2.61 4.94
N SER A 185 3.09 -3.22 3.97
CA SER A 185 4.51 -2.94 3.74
C SER A 185 4.79 -1.49 3.37
N HIS A 186 3.90 -0.86 2.60
CA HIS A 186 4.02 0.56 2.27
C HIS A 186 3.94 1.46 3.51
N LEU A 187 2.98 1.19 4.40
CA LEU A 187 2.81 1.92 5.66
C LEU A 187 3.97 1.67 6.62
N ARG A 188 4.46 0.43 6.69
CA ARG A 188 5.64 0.07 7.50
C ARG A 188 6.90 0.71 6.97
N ALA A 189 7.14 0.71 5.66
CA ALA A 189 8.28 1.37 5.05
C ALA A 189 8.30 2.86 5.41
N THR A 190 7.15 3.52 5.31
CA THR A 190 6.98 4.92 5.71
C THR A 190 7.31 5.13 7.19
N ALA A 191 6.67 4.38 8.08
CA ALA A 191 6.88 4.51 9.53
C ALA A 191 8.33 4.19 9.93
N LYS A 192 8.91 3.10 9.42
CA LYS A 192 10.28 2.68 9.74
C LYS A 192 11.34 3.67 9.25
N LEU A 193 11.19 4.22 8.05
CA LEU A 193 12.09 5.28 7.55
C LEU A 193 12.00 6.54 8.41
N MET A 194 10.81 6.90 8.86
CA MET A 194 10.62 8.03 9.78
C MET A 194 11.20 7.74 11.16
N MET A 195 10.99 6.55 11.73
CA MET A 195 11.57 6.12 13.00
C MET A 195 13.10 6.16 12.97
N ALA A 196 13.71 5.71 11.87
CA ALA A 196 15.15 5.80 11.66
C ALA A 196 15.67 7.26 11.67
N CYS A 197 14.83 8.21 11.25
CA CYS A 197 15.16 9.64 11.16
C CYS A 197 14.58 10.52 12.28
N ALA A 198 13.83 9.96 13.23
CA ALA A 198 13.08 10.66 14.27
C ALA A 198 13.96 11.46 15.24
N THR A 199 13.46 12.50 15.88
CA THR A 199 14.16 13.19 17.00
C THR A 199 13.45 13.04 18.34
N THR A 200 12.20 12.58 18.31
CA THR A 200 11.36 12.28 19.48
C THR A 200 10.79 10.87 19.33
N ASN A 201 10.41 10.25 20.45
CA ASN A 201 9.83 8.89 20.47
C ASN A 201 10.68 7.85 19.74
N THR A 202 12.01 7.96 19.84
CA THR A 202 12.95 7.12 19.07
C THR A 202 12.94 5.65 19.46
N ASN A 203 12.36 5.32 20.61
CA ASN A 203 12.24 3.99 21.19
C ASN A 203 10.81 3.40 21.11
N VAL A 204 9.88 4.08 20.44
CA VAL A 204 8.49 3.63 20.29
C VAL A 204 8.32 2.92 18.95
N ASP A 205 7.72 1.74 18.97
CA ASP A 205 7.39 0.99 17.75
C ASP A 205 5.99 1.38 17.22
N TYR A 206 5.97 1.87 15.98
CA TYR A 206 4.75 2.25 15.27
C TYR A 206 4.28 1.20 14.26
N VAL A 207 5.03 0.09 14.08
CA VAL A 207 4.68 -0.99 13.15
C VAL A 207 3.32 -1.64 13.46
N PRO A 208 2.93 -1.90 14.73
CA PRO A 208 1.62 -2.46 15.03
C PRO A 208 0.46 -1.59 14.54
N LEU A 209 0.54 -0.26 14.74
CA LEU A 209 -0.44 0.69 14.23
C LEU A 209 -0.47 0.70 12.70
N SER A 210 0.71 0.72 12.04
CA SER A 210 0.79 0.66 10.58
C SER A 210 0.12 -0.60 10.01
N ASN A 211 0.28 -1.75 10.66
CA ASN A 211 -0.39 -2.99 10.26
C ASN A 211 -1.91 -2.89 10.43
N LEU A 212 -2.40 -2.38 11.57
CA LEU A 212 -3.84 -2.20 11.81
C LEU A 212 -4.48 -1.29 10.76
N ILE A 213 -3.87 -0.13 10.48
CA ILE A 213 -4.35 0.80 9.45
C ILE A 213 -4.31 0.15 8.07
N GLY A 214 -3.26 -0.60 7.75
CA GLY A 214 -3.13 -1.28 6.46
C GLY A 214 -4.22 -2.32 6.21
N ILE A 215 -4.49 -3.17 7.22
CA ILE A 215 -5.55 -4.18 7.16
C ILE A 215 -6.92 -3.53 7.03
N TYR A 216 -7.20 -2.53 7.88
CA TYR A 216 -8.45 -1.79 7.83
C TYR A 216 -8.67 -1.13 6.47
N TYR A 217 -7.64 -0.45 5.93
CA TYR A 217 -7.74 0.23 4.65
C TYR A 217 -8.03 -0.73 3.49
N GLN A 218 -7.37 -1.90 3.46
CA GLN A 218 -7.59 -2.89 2.40
C GLN A 218 -8.98 -3.51 2.49
N ILE A 219 -9.40 -4.00 3.66
CA ILE A 219 -10.73 -4.62 3.83
C ILE A 219 -11.82 -3.60 3.48
N ARG A 220 -11.60 -2.32 3.80
CA ARG A 220 -12.50 -1.25 3.41
C ARG A 220 -12.53 -1.05 1.89
N ASP A 221 -11.38 -1.09 1.22
CA ASP A 221 -11.30 -0.98 -0.25
C ASP A 221 -12.11 -2.10 -0.92
N ASP A 222 -11.89 -3.34 -0.48
CA ASP A 222 -12.60 -4.54 -0.90
C ASP A 222 -14.12 -4.42 -0.70
N TYR A 223 -14.55 -3.90 0.45
CA TYR A 223 -15.96 -3.69 0.76
C TYR A 223 -16.59 -2.61 -0.14
N MET A 224 -15.88 -1.49 -0.33
CA MET A 224 -16.36 -0.37 -1.15
C MET A 224 -16.43 -0.72 -2.63
N ASN A 225 -15.55 -1.61 -3.11
CA ASN A 225 -15.58 -2.15 -4.47
C ASN A 225 -16.94 -2.77 -4.84
N LEU A 226 -17.64 -3.35 -3.85
CA LEU A 226 -18.95 -3.99 -4.06
C LEU A 226 -20.17 -3.09 -3.81
N GLN A 227 -20.02 -2.00 -3.05
CA GLN A 227 -21.18 -1.23 -2.57
C GLN A 227 -21.32 0.15 -3.21
N SER A 228 -20.23 0.80 -3.61
CA SER A 228 -20.26 2.25 -3.85
C SER A 228 -20.43 2.60 -5.34
N ASP A 229 -21.46 3.40 -5.63
CA ASP A 229 -21.69 3.99 -6.96
C ASP A 229 -20.53 4.94 -7.34
N GLU A 230 -19.99 5.72 -6.39
CA GLU A 230 -18.80 6.57 -6.62
C GLU A 230 -17.55 5.73 -6.97
N TYR A 231 -17.43 4.54 -6.37
CA TYR A 231 -16.33 3.62 -6.67
C TYR A 231 -16.50 2.97 -8.04
N THR A 232 -17.74 2.68 -8.42
CA THR A 232 -18.11 2.25 -9.77
C THR A 232 -17.67 3.26 -10.83
N ASP A 233 -17.78 4.56 -10.56
CA ASP A 233 -17.35 5.61 -11.50
C ASP A 233 -15.82 5.75 -11.61
N THR A 234 -15.06 5.33 -10.60
CA THR A 234 -13.60 5.51 -10.56
C THR A 234 -12.77 4.29 -11.00
N LYS A 235 -13.28 3.07 -10.76
CA LYS A 235 -12.63 1.80 -11.10
C LYS A 235 -13.49 0.88 -11.97
N GLY A 236 -14.81 1.08 -12.00
CA GLY A 236 -15.77 0.20 -12.66
C GLY A 236 -16.57 -0.62 -11.66
N PHE A 237 -17.78 -1.05 -12.04
CA PHE A 237 -18.70 -1.78 -11.17
C PHE A 237 -18.13 -3.15 -10.79
N ALA A 238 -17.83 -3.35 -9.50
CA ALA A 238 -17.25 -4.58 -8.95
C ALA A 238 -16.12 -5.16 -9.83
N GLU A 239 -15.09 -4.34 -10.07
CA GLU A 239 -13.93 -4.69 -10.89
C GLU A 239 -13.21 -5.92 -10.33
N ASP A 240 -13.14 -6.08 -9.01
CA ASP A 240 -12.39 -7.19 -8.39
C ASP A 240 -12.98 -8.57 -8.77
N LEU A 241 -14.29 -8.63 -9.07
CA LEU A 241 -14.93 -9.82 -9.64
C LEU A 241 -14.52 -10.07 -11.10
N SER A 242 -14.29 -9.02 -11.89
CA SER A 242 -13.73 -9.13 -13.25
C SER A 242 -12.26 -9.53 -13.23
N GLU A 243 -11.51 -9.10 -12.22
CA GLU A 243 -10.12 -9.53 -12.04
C GLU A 243 -10.05 -10.99 -11.55
N GLY A 244 -11.12 -11.48 -10.91
CA GLY A 244 -11.21 -12.83 -10.35
C GLY A 244 -10.46 -12.97 -9.02
N LYS A 245 -10.27 -11.85 -8.30
CA LYS A 245 -9.50 -11.80 -7.04
C LYS A 245 -10.25 -12.42 -5.86
N PHE A 246 -9.49 -12.89 -4.89
CA PHE A 246 -9.99 -13.29 -3.58
C PHE A 246 -9.86 -12.14 -2.59
N PHE A 247 -10.93 -11.34 -2.48
CA PHE A 247 -11.01 -10.18 -1.60
C PHE A 247 -11.95 -10.45 -0.41
N PHE A 248 -11.86 -9.66 0.67
CA PHE A 248 -12.32 -10.09 1.99
C PHE A 248 -13.77 -10.61 2.07
N PRO A 249 -14.80 -9.91 1.54
CA PRO A 249 -16.18 -10.42 1.55
C PRO A 249 -16.36 -11.72 0.74
N VAL A 250 -15.58 -11.88 -0.34
CA VAL A 250 -15.58 -13.07 -1.20
C VAL A 250 -14.94 -14.25 -0.50
N VAL A 251 -13.79 -14.05 0.17
CA VAL A 251 -13.13 -15.08 0.99
C VAL A 251 -14.09 -15.59 2.06
N HIS A 252 -14.69 -14.69 2.85
CA HIS A 252 -15.71 -15.07 3.83
C HIS A 252 -16.88 -15.84 3.18
N GLY A 253 -17.40 -15.34 2.05
CA GLY A 253 -18.56 -15.95 1.40
C GLY A 253 -18.31 -17.38 0.89
N ILE A 254 -17.10 -17.67 0.43
CA ILE A 254 -16.69 -19.02 0.03
C ILE A 254 -16.54 -19.92 1.25
N LEU A 255 -15.86 -19.45 2.31
CA LEU A 255 -15.59 -20.23 3.51
C LEU A 255 -16.86 -20.54 4.32
N GLU A 256 -17.84 -19.63 4.32
CA GLU A 256 -19.14 -19.83 4.99
C GLU A 256 -20.02 -20.87 4.29
N GLN A 257 -19.86 -21.04 2.97
CA GLN A 257 -20.65 -21.98 2.15
C GLN A 257 -19.74 -22.75 1.17
N PRO A 258 -18.84 -23.63 1.65
CA PRO A 258 -17.78 -24.24 0.83
C PRO A 258 -18.31 -25.17 -0.26
N GLU A 259 -19.50 -25.75 -0.07
CA GLU A 259 -20.16 -26.59 -1.06
C GLU A 259 -20.76 -25.79 -2.23
N ASN A 260 -20.95 -24.47 -2.07
CA ASN A 260 -21.55 -23.63 -3.09
C ASN A 260 -20.49 -23.01 -4.03
N GLN A 261 -20.48 -23.48 -5.27
CA GLN A 261 -19.52 -23.03 -6.28
C GLN A 261 -19.85 -21.70 -6.96
N LEU A 262 -20.97 -21.04 -6.61
CA LEU A 262 -21.40 -19.81 -7.31
C LEU A 262 -20.31 -18.74 -7.38
N ILE A 263 -19.65 -18.45 -6.26
CA ILE A 263 -18.61 -17.41 -6.22
C ILE A 263 -17.37 -17.86 -6.97
N MET A 264 -16.93 -19.12 -6.78
CA MET A 264 -15.79 -19.69 -7.51
C MET A 264 -16.00 -19.65 -9.03
N ASP A 265 -17.19 -20.05 -9.51
CA ASP A 265 -17.58 -19.99 -10.92
C ASP A 265 -17.57 -18.56 -11.47
N VAL A 266 -17.96 -17.58 -10.65
CA VAL A 266 -17.94 -16.16 -11.03
C VAL A 266 -16.50 -15.66 -11.15
N LEU A 267 -15.64 -15.93 -10.17
CA LEU A 267 -14.23 -15.54 -10.20
C LEU A 267 -13.49 -16.19 -11.39
N GLN A 268 -13.76 -17.47 -11.67
CA GLN A 268 -13.19 -18.16 -12.81
C GLN A 268 -13.63 -17.55 -14.15
N LYS A 269 -14.90 -17.12 -14.25
CA LYS A 269 -15.45 -16.52 -15.48
C LYS A 269 -14.96 -15.11 -15.74
N ARG A 270 -14.47 -14.40 -14.71
CA ARG A 270 -13.99 -13.01 -14.83
C ARG A 270 -14.98 -12.12 -15.60
N PRO A 271 -16.25 -12.03 -15.16
CA PRO A 271 -17.31 -11.44 -15.98
C PRO A 271 -17.09 -9.95 -16.20
N GLU A 272 -17.20 -9.49 -17.43
CA GLU A 272 -17.26 -8.06 -17.75
C GLU A 272 -18.69 -7.51 -17.59
N THR A 273 -19.70 -8.36 -17.79
CA THR A 273 -21.11 -7.95 -17.76
C THR A 273 -21.68 -7.90 -16.34
N PRO A 274 -22.63 -6.98 -16.06
CA PRO A 274 -23.13 -6.76 -14.72
C PRO A 274 -23.97 -7.93 -14.17
N THR A 275 -24.60 -8.75 -15.01
CA THR A 275 -25.58 -9.76 -14.55
C THR A 275 -24.98 -10.78 -13.57
N LEU A 276 -23.80 -11.33 -13.88
CA LEU A 276 -23.14 -12.29 -12.99
C LEU A 276 -22.61 -11.61 -11.73
N LYS A 277 -22.14 -10.37 -11.84
CA LYS A 277 -21.68 -9.56 -10.70
C LYS A 277 -22.81 -9.30 -9.70
N HIS A 278 -23.98 -8.87 -10.19
CA HIS A 278 -25.16 -8.66 -9.33
C HIS A 278 -25.57 -9.94 -8.60
N ARG A 279 -25.57 -11.08 -9.29
CA ARG A 279 -25.92 -12.36 -8.67
C ARG A 279 -24.92 -12.76 -7.58
N ALA A 280 -23.62 -12.55 -7.80
CA ALA A 280 -22.60 -12.80 -6.78
C ALA A 280 -22.77 -11.87 -5.58
N ILE A 281 -22.98 -10.57 -5.81
CA ILE A 281 -23.20 -9.56 -4.76
C ILE A 281 -24.45 -9.88 -3.95
N GLU A 282 -25.57 -10.23 -4.60
CA GLU A 282 -26.81 -10.59 -3.92
C GLU A 282 -26.62 -11.85 -3.07
N TYR A 283 -25.90 -12.85 -3.57
CA TYR A 283 -25.57 -14.05 -2.80
C TYR A 283 -24.71 -13.73 -1.56
N LEU A 284 -23.66 -12.93 -1.73
CA LEU A 284 -22.78 -12.49 -0.64
C LEU A 284 -23.53 -11.68 0.42
N ARG A 285 -24.49 -10.85 -0.01
CA ARG A 285 -25.29 -9.98 0.88
C ARG A 285 -26.39 -10.75 1.59
N ASN A 286 -27.16 -11.53 0.85
CA ASN A 286 -28.41 -12.09 1.37
C ASN A 286 -28.25 -13.50 1.94
N THR A 287 -27.34 -14.30 1.38
CA THR A 287 -27.17 -15.71 1.76
C THR A 287 -26.05 -15.89 2.77
N THR A 288 -24.82 -15.49 2.44
CA THR A 288 -23.64 -15.71 3.31
C THR A 288 -23.45 -14.61 4.36
N LYS A 289 -24.20 -13.50 4.26
CA LYS A 289 -24.07 -12.33 5.14
C LYS A 289 -22.64 -11.77 5.20
N SER A 290 -21.89 -11.91 4.11
CA SER A 290 -20.49 -11.45 4.03
C SER A 290 -20.35 -9.94 4.16
N PHE A 291 -21.35 -9.15 3.75
CA PHE A 291 -21.34 -7.70 3.93
C PHE A 291 -21.44 -7.34 5.42
N ASP A 292 -22.40 -7.93 6.14
CA ASP A 292 -22.59 -7.70 7.58
C ASP A 292 -21.35 -8.15 8.37
N TYR A 293 -20.77 -9.30 8.01
CA TYR A 293 -19.53 -9.79 8.59
C TYR A 293 -18.36 -8.83 8.37
N THR A 294 -18.17 -8.38 7.12
CA THR A 294 -17.09 -7.45 6.76
C THR A 294 -17.22 -6.14 7.51
N LEU A 295 -18.44 -5.61 7.65
CA LEU A 295 -18.70 -4.39 8.39
C LEU A 295 -18.36 -4.55 9.89
N ALA A 296 -18.74 -5.67 10.50
CA ALA A 296 -18.39 -5.98 11.88
C ALA A 296 -16.87 -6.06 12.10
N VAL A 297 -16.14 -6.67 11.15
CA VAL A 297 -14.67 -6.73 11.16
C VAL A 297 -14.07 -5.33 11.02
N LEU A 298 -14.59 -4.50 10.11
CA LEU A 298 -14.15 -3.11 9.93
C LEU A 298 -14.33 -2.30 11.21
N HIS A 299 -15.49 -2.39 11.87
CA HIS A 299 -15.74 -1.68 13.13
C HIS A 299 -14.79 -2.13 14.24
N LYS A 300 -14.50 -3.43 14.35
CA LYS A 300 -13.52 -3.96 15.30
C LYS A 300 -12.10 -3.45 15.03
N LEU A 301 -11.67 -3.48 13.76
CA LEU A 301 -10.36 -2.99 13.36
C LEU A 301 -10.21 -1.49 13.58
N GLU A 302 -11.26 -0.72 13.30
CA GLU A 302 -11.30 0.71 13.58
C GLU A 302 -11.16 1.00 15.08
N GLN A 303 -11.90 0.28 15.92
CA GLN A 303 -11.80 0.39 17.38
C GLN A 303 -10.37 0.08 17.86
N GLN A 304 -9.75 -0.99 17.34
CA GLN A 304 -8.37 -1.35 17.64
C GLN A 304 -7.38 -0.26 17.20
N ALA A 305 -7.54 0.28 15.98
CA ALA A 305 -6.71 1.35 15.47
C ALA A 305 -6.83 2.63 16.31
N ARG A 306 -8.05 3.01 16.72
CA ARG A 306 -8.29 4.16 17.60
C ARG A 306 -7.67 3.96 18.98
N GLY A 307 -7.88 2.79 19.59
CA GLY A 307 -7.26 2.44 20.87
C GLY A 307 -5.73 2.47 20.81
N GLU A 308 -5.14 2.02 19.70
CA GLU A 308 -3.69 2.08 19.50
C GLU A 308 -3.19 3.53 19.31
N VAL A 309 -3.93 4.37 18.59
CA VAL A 309 -3.64 5.82 18.48
C VAL A 309 -3.67 6.49 19.85
N GLU A 310 -4.66 6.19 20.69
CA GLU A 310 -4.75 6.70 22.06
C GLU A 310 -3.58 6.20 22.93
N ARG A 311 -3.26 4.90 22.87
CA ARG A 311 -2.12 4.29 23.58
C ARG A 311 -0.78 4.97 23.22
N LEU A 312 -0.64 5.43 21.99
CA LEU A 312 0.53 6.14 21.48
C LEU A 312 0.54 7.65 21.79
N GLY A 313 -0.40 8.13 22.62
CA GLY A 313 -0.47 9.53 23.06
C GLY A 313 -1.40 10.42 22.23
N GLY A 314 -2.25 9.82 21.38
CA GLY A 314 -3.22 10.52 20.57
C GLY A 314 -2.63 11.16 19.30
N ASN A 315 -3.44 11.25 18.25
CA ASN A 315 -3.06 11.88 16.99
C ASN A 315 -4.28 12.42 16.24
N PRO A 316 -4.47 13.75 16.15
CA PRO A 316 -5.67 14.33 15.53
C PRO A 316 -5.73 14.07 14.02
N ILE A 317 -4.59 13.97 13.34
CA ILE A 317 -4.56 13.71 11.88
C ILE A 317 -4.99 12.28 11.59
N LEU A 318 -4.50 11.30 12.36
CA LEU A 318 -4.93 9.90 12.21
C LEU A 318 -6.39 9.71 12.64
N SER A 319 -6.82 10.37 13.71
CA SER A 319 -8.22 10.31 14.14
C SER A 319 -9.16 10.83 13.05
N ALA A 320 -8.85 12.00 12.47
CA ALA A 320 -9.61 12.55 11.35
C ALA A 320 -9.54 11.69 10.08
N LEU A 321 -8.42 10.98 9.85
CA LEU A 321 -8.31 10.02 8.76
C LEU A 321 -9.23 8.81 8.99
N LEU A 322 -9.27 8.26 10.21
CA LEU A 322 -10.16 7.16 10.57
C LEU A 322 -11.63 7.60 10.48
N ASP A 323 -11.98 8.80 10.94
CA ASP A 323 -13.32 9.37 10.80
C ASP A 323 -13.75 9.45 9.33
N LYS A 324 -12.84 9.90 8.45
CA LYS A 324 -13.12 9.98 7.01
C LYS A 324 -13.27 8.60 6.36
N LEU A 325 -12.59 7.59 6.90
CA LEU A 325 -12.64 6.23 6.40
C LEU A 325 -13.74 5.39 7.04
N HIS A 326 -14.46 5.92 8.04
CA HIS A 326 -15.58 5.22 8.65
C HIS A 326 -16.57 4.74 7.60
N VAL A 327 -17.13 3.55 7.84
CA VAL A 327 -18.14 2.93 6.99
C VAL A 327 -19.40 2.78 7.83
N ASP A 328 -20.42 3.55 7.46
CA ASP A 328 -21.74 3.47 8.09
C ASP A 328 -22.38 2.10 7.80
N ALA A 329 -23.20 1.65 8.75
CA ALA A 329 -24.01 0.45 8.64
C ALA A 329 -25.25 0.66 7.76
#